data_AF-A0AAJ1UER6-F1
#
_entry.id   AF-A0AAJ1UER6-F1
#
_cell.length_a   1.000
_cell.length_b   1.000
_cell.length_c   1.000
_cell.angle_alpha   90.00
_cell.angle_beta   90.00
_cell.angle_gamma   90.00
#
_symmetry.space_group_name_H-M   'P 1'
#
loop_
_entity.id
_entity.type
_entity.pdbx_description
1 polymer ?
#
loop_
_entity_poly.entity_id
_entity_poly.type
_entity_poly.pdbx_seq_one_letter_code
_entity_poly.pdbx_strand_id
1 'polypeptide(L)'
;DWAFCERPDPQLYCAMGDGSLVSVTYDREQKVVGFAKHEIAKGFVESVAVVPGVEAGFDDLYMVVRRTINGQTKRYIEVLERPFDGDIDTIDDSFHVDCGASYNGAPIQTVTGLGFLEGEQVIALADGNVVDSLTDDNGNETPLIVSGGAVTLPYAASRISIGLRYLSRAVTLPIAGPQQDGTLFGRNKTVMGAMVDLLNSGSCRLGCAGDKDWQPPITEQAMKRGSELFGSKL
;
A
#
# COMPACT_ATOMS: atom_id res chain seq x y z
N ASP A 1 -8.40 15.57 -9.73
CA ASP A 1 -8.63 14.77 -10.95
C ASP A 1 -9.36 13.50 -10.54
N TRP A 2 -10.20 12.91 -11.39
CA TRP A 2 -10.88 11.65 -11.07
C TRP A 2 -11.07 10.77 -12.29
N ALA A 3 -11.05 9.45 -12.08
CA ALA A 3 -11.24 8.45 -13.13
C ALA A 3 -12.04 7.26 -12.60
N PHE A 4 -12.86 6.66 -13.45
CA PHE A 4 -13.69 5.52 -13.10
C PHE A 4 -13.15 4.25 -13.78
N CYS A 5 -12.90 3.23 -12.96
CA CYS A 5 -12.50 1.89 -13.37
C CYS A 5 -13.73 0.99 -13.23
N GLU A 6 -14.20 0.42 -14.34
CA GLU A 6 -15.41 -0.40 -14.32
C GLU A 6 -15.10 -1.84 -13.92
N ARG A 7 -13.93 -2.35 -14.30
CA ARG A 7 -13.54 -3.74 -14.14
C ARG A 7 -12.19 -3.90 -13.44
N PRO A 8 -12.02 -4.90 -12.55
CA PRO A 8 -12.94 -6.02 -12.30
C PRO A 8 -14.12 -5.65 -11.41
N ASP A 9 -13.91 -4.72 -10.48
CA ASP A 9 -14.95 -4.16 -9.62
C ASP A 9 -15.11 -2.66 -9.88
N PRO A 10 -16.35 -2.11 -9.85
CA PRO A 10 -16.59 -0.69 -10.08
C PRO A 10 -15.96 0.17 -8.99
N GLN A 11 -14.92 0.92 -9.37
CA GLN A 11 -14.16 1.79 -8.48
C GLN A 11 -13.96 3.19 -9.07
N LEU A 12 -14.27 4.22 -8.29
CA LEU A 12 -13.94 5.61 -8.60
C LEU A 12 -12.64 5.99 -7.89
N TYR A 13 -11.65 6.47 -8.64
CA TYR A 13 -10.38 6.98 -8.13
C TYR A 13 -10.33 8.50 -8.20
N CYS A 14 -9.89 9.14 -7.13
CA CYS A 14 -9.81 10.59 -6.99
C CYS A 14 -8.40 10.99 -6.53
N ALA A 15 -7.69 11.75 -7.36
CA ALA A 15 -6.46 12.43 -6.95
C ALA A 15 -6.80 13.69 -6.15
N MET A 16 -6.36 13.71 -4.89
CA MET A 16 -6.71 14.72 -3.90
C MET A 16 -5.72 15.89 -3.90
N GLY A 17 -6.13 17.05 -3.39
CA GLY A 17 -5.28 18.25 -3.34
C GLY A 17 -4.07 18.14 -2.42
N ASP A 18 -4.06 17.17 -1.49
CA ASP A 18 -2.94 16.86 -0.61
C ASP A 18 -1.96 15.85 -1.24
N GLY A 19 -2.23 15.36 -2.45
CA GLY A 19 -1.43 14.38 -3.17
C GLY A 19 -1.77 12.93 -2.87
N SER A 20 -2.72 12.66 -1.97
CA SER A 20 -3.22 11.31 -1.74
C SER A 20 -4.16 10.86 -2.86
N LEU A 21 -4.32 9.55 -2.99
CA LEU A 21 -5.32 8.94 -3.86
C LEU A 21 -6.43 8.35 -2.98
N VAL A 22 -7.69 8.61 -3.32
CA VAL A 22 -8.84 8.00 -2.65
C VAL A 22 -9.56 7.14 -3.68
N SER A 23 -9.88 5.89 -3.32
CA SER A 23 -10.80 5.07 -4.10
C SER A 23 -12.14 4.91 -3.39
N VAL A 24 -13.18 4.76 -4.20
CA VAL A 24 -14.53 4.42 -3.76
C VAL A 24 -14.97 3.20 -4.53
N THR A 25 -15.04 2.06 -3.85
CA THR A 25 -15.73 0.87 -4.39
C THR A 25 -17.22 1.12 -4.30
N TYR A 26 -17.91 1.08 -5.44
CA TYR A 26 -19.34 1.35 -5.54
C TYR A 26 -20.03 0.23 -6.32
N ASP A 27 -20.50 -0.79 -5.59
CA ASP A 27 -21.32 -1.86 -6.15
C ASP A 27 -22.75 -1.74 -5.60
N ARG A 28 -23.66 -1.29 -6.47
CA ARG A 28 -25.07 -1.10 -6.10
C ARG A 28 -25.82 -2.42 -5.95
N GLU A 29 -25.45 -3.45 -6.71
CA GLU A 29 -26.11 -4.76 -6.66
C GLU A 29 -25.78 -5.47 -5.34
N GLN A 30 -24.53 -5.38 -4.90
CA GLN A 30 -24.08 -5.89 -3.60
C GLN A 30 -24.31 -4.91 -2.44
N LYS A 31 -24.82 -3.70 -2.72
CA LYS A 31 -25.05 -2.62 -1.72
C LYS A 31 -23.77 -2.23 -0.97
N VAL A 32 -22.64 -2.23 -1.67
CA VAL A 32 -21.32 -1.89 -1.13
C VAL A 32 -20.96 -0.46 -1.52
N VAL A 33 -20.60 0.34 -0.51
CA VAL A 33 -19.91 1.62 -0.68
C VAL A 33 -18.74 1.64 0.29
N GLY A 34 -17.52 1.52 -0.23
CA GLY A 34 -16.29 1.44 0.56
C GLY A 34 -15.31 2.53 0.14
N PHE A 35 -14.87 3.35 1.08
CA PHE A 35 -13.81 4.32 0.84
C PHE A 35 -12.47 3.75 1.29
N ALA A 36 -11.45 3.88 0.45
CA ALA A 36 -10.07 3.57 0.80
C ALA A 36 -9.17 4.76 0.49
N LYS A 37 -8.27 5.08 1.42
CA LYS A 37 -7.20 6.06 1.20
C LYS A 37 -5.92 5.32 0.84
N HIS A 38 -5.30 5.71 -0.24
CA HIS A 38 -4.03 5.18 -0.74
C HIS A 38 -2.95 6.23 -0.49
N GLU A 39 -2.00 5.88 0.37
CA GLU A 39 -0.83 6.70 0.67
C GLU A 39 0.35 6.21 -0.17
N ILE A 40 0.49 6.78 -1.37
CA ILE A 40 1.55 6.40 -2.30
C ILE A 40 2.92 6.77 -1.73
N ALA A 41 3.81 5.79 -1.60
CA ALA A 41 5.13 5.95 -1.01
C ALA A 41 5.92 7.08 -1.69
N LYS A 42 6.25 8.11 -0.91
CA LYS A 42 6.97 9.33 -1.34
C LYS A 42 6.31 10.03 -2.54
N GLY A 43 5.03 9.75 -2.78
CA GLY A 43 4.27 10.15 -3.96
C GLY A 43 3.32 11.29 -3.69
N PHE A 44 3.20 12.17 -4.68
CA PHE A 44 2.10 13.12 -4.82
C PHE A 44 1.40 12.80 -6.14
N VAL A 45 0.17 12.28 -6.07
CA VAL A 45 -0.62 11.96 -7.27
C VAL A 45 -1.17 13.25 -7.88
N GLU A 46 -0.73 13.57 -9.09
CA GLU A 46 -1.11 14.81 -9.78
C GLU A 46 -2.30 14.61 -10.72
N SER A 47 -2.41 13.45 -11.36
CA SER A 47 -3.46 13.14 -12.34
C SER A 47 -3.70 11.63 -12.41
N VAL A 48 -4.92 11.26 -12.79
CA VAL A 48 -5.35 9.88 -12.97
C VAL A 48 -6.13 9.73 -14.27
N ALA A 49 -5.95 8.61 -14.95
CA ALA A 49 -6.71 8.26 -16.14
C ALA A 49 -6.94 6.75 -16.17
N VAL A 50 -8.12 6.31 -16.60
CA VAL A 50 -8.39 4.89 -16.82
C VAL A 50 -8.39 4.62 -18.30
N VAL A 51 -7.73 3.53 -18.69
CA VAL A 51 -7.74 3.01 -20.06
C VAL A 51 -8.16 1.54 -20.02
N PRO A 52 -8.72 0.99 -21.12
CA PRO A 52 -8.94 -0.44 -21.22
C PRO A 52 -7.64 -1.20 -20.96
N GLY A 53 -7.68 -2.16 -20.05
CA GLY A 53 -6.50 -2.89 -19.63
C GLY A 53 -5.94 -3.79 -20.72
N VAL A 54 -4.65 -4.10 -20.61
CA VAL A 54 -3.99 -5.04 -21.54
C VAL A 54 -4.56 -6.44 -21.38
N GLU A 55 -4.92 -6.81 -20.16
CA GLU A 55 -5.58 -8.08 -19.85
C GLU A 55 -7.09 -7.98 -20.08
N ALA A 56 -7.64 -9.01 -20.71
CA ALA A 56 -9.06 -9.05 -21.02
C ALA A 56 -9.88 -9.07 -19.72
N GLY A 57 -10.78 -8.09 -19.60
CA GLY A 57 -11.66 -8.00 -18.43
C GLY A 57 -11.15 -7.10 -17.31
N PHE A 58 -10.06 -6.37 -17.52
CA PHE A 58 -9.54 -5.38 -16.57
C PHE A 58 -9.51 -3.99 -17.22
N ASP A 59 -9.63 -2.94 -16.41
CA ASP A 59 -9.26 -1.59 -16.81
C ASP A 59 -8.02 -1.17 -16.00
N ASP A 60 -7.09 -0.46 -16.65
CA ASP A 60 -5.82 -0.05 -16.05
C ASP A 60 -5.92 1.41 -15.59
N LEU A 61 -5.65 1.64 -14.30
CA LEU A 61 -5.53 2.99 -13.76
C LEU A 61 -4.10 3.51 -13.96
N TYR A 62 -3.96 4.48 -14.84
CA TYR A 62 -2.74 5.26 -15.03
C TYR A 62 -2.72 6.44 -14.06
N MET A 63 -1.56 6.72 -13.50
CA MET A 63 -1.32 7.80 -12.56
C MET A 63 -0.07 8.59 -12.95
N VAL A 64 -0.14 9.91 -12.85
CA VAL A 64 1.06 10.75 -12.83
C VAL A 64 1.43 11.01 -11.39
N VAL A 65 2.56 10.45 -10.95
CA VAL A 65 3.04 10.57 -9.57
C VAL A 65 4.33 11.38 -9.53
N ARG A 66 4.32 12.47 -8.79
CA ARG A 66 5.52 13.27 -8.52
C ARG A 66 6.21 12.78 -7.26
N ARG A 67 7.52 12.54 -7.34
CA ARG A 67 8.38 12.16 -6.21
C ARG A 67 9.65 12.99 -6.18
N THR A 68 10.30 13.02 -5.02
CA THR A 68 11.68 13.48 -4.89
C THR A 68 12.57 12.25 -4.72
N ILE A 69 13.43 11.98 -5.70
CA ILE A 69 14.34 10.83 -5.73
C ILE A 69 15.76 11.37 -5.89
N ASN A 70 16.68 10.96 -5.00
CA ASN A 70 18.07 11.43 -4.98
C ASN A 70 18.18 12.97 -5.09
N GLY A 71 17.36 13.69 -4.32
CA GLY A 71 17.34 15.15 -4.28
C GLY A 71 16.69 15.86 -5.49
N GLN A 72 16.21 15.12 -6.49
CA GLN A 72 15.58 15.68 -7.68
C GLN A 72 14.08 15.36 -7.73
N THR A 73 13.27 16.35 -8.08
CA THR A 73 11.84 16.15 -8.33
C THR A 73 11.64 15.52 -9.71
N LYS A 74 11.03 14.33 -9.74
CA LYS A 74 10.70 13.56 -10.94
C LYS A 74 9.21 13.29 -11.00
N ARG A 75 8.69 13.09 -12.21
CA ARG A 75 7.32 12.62 -12.48
C ARG A 75 7.39 11.26 -13.12
N TYR A 76 6.57 10.35 -12.61
CA TYR A 76 6.44 8.99 -13.08
C TYR A 76 5.05 8.79 -13.64
N ILE A 77 4.96 8.03 -14.73
CA ILE A 77 3.71 7.47 -15.22
C ILE A 77 3.66 6.05 -14.68
N GLU A 78 2.68 5.78 -13.84
CA GLU A 78 2.54 4.49 -13.15
C GLU A 78 1.19 3.88 -13.47
N VAL A 79 1.15 2.55 -13.47
CA VAL A 79 -0.08 1.78 -13.64
C VAL A 79 -0.32 1.06 -12.33
N LEU A 80 -1.55 1.12 -11.83
CA LEU A 80 -1.96 0.28 -10.72
C LEU A 80 -2.12 -1.15 -11.25
N GLU A 81 -1.33 -2.07 -10.71
CA GLU A 81 -1.42 -3.48 -11.08
C GLU A 81 -2.82 -4.02 -10.82
N ARG A 82 -3.28 -4.95 -11.66
CA ARG A 82 -4.56 -5.63 -11.42
C ARG A 82 -4.55 -6.34 -10.06
N PRO A 83 -5.73 -6.58 -9.47
CA PRO A 83 -5.82 -7.39 -8.25
C PRO A 83 -5.18 -8.77 -8.45
N PHE A 84 -4.50 -9.23 -7.39
CA PHE A 84 -4.00 -10.59 -7.30
C PHE A 84 -5.19 -11.56 -7.24
N ASP A 85 -5.16 -12.60 -8.08
CA ASP A 85 -6.19 -13.62 -8.17
C ASP A 85 -5.60 -14.99 -7.83
N GLY A 86 -5.91 -15.49 -6.64
CA GLY A 86 -5.36 -16.74 -6.13
C GLY A 86 -5.80 -18.01 -6.87
N ASP A 87 -6.74 -17.93 -7.82
CA ASP A 87 -7.13 -19.07 -8.66
C ASP A 87 -6.22 -19.22 -9.90
N ILE A 88 -5.55 -18.15 -10.33
CA ILE A 88 -4.70 -18.13 -11.52
C ILE A 88 -3.25 -17.72 -11.25
N ASP A 89 -3.03 -16.92 -10.20
CA ASP A 89 -1.72 -16.38 -9.83
C ASP A 89 -1.03 -17.27 -8.79
N THR A 90 0.29 -17.30 -8.89
CA THR A 90 1.18 -17.89 -7.90
C THR A 90 1.81 -16.80 -7.03
N ILE A 91 2.36 -17.15 -5.86
CA ILE A 91 2.88 -16.14 -4.93
C ILE A 91 3.94 -15.25 -5.59
N ASP A 92 4.75 -15.80 -6.49
CA ASP A 92 5.76 -15.08 -7.28
C ASP A 92 5.18 -14.10 -8.34
N ASP A 93 3.86 -14.15 -8.62
CA ASP A 93 3.15 -13.13 -9.39
C ASP A 93 2.79 -11.89 -8.57
N SER A 94 2.85 -11.95 -7.24
CA SER A 94 2.39 -10.85 -6.40
C SER A 94 3.20 -9.57 -6.66
N PHE A 95 2.47 -8.47 -6.87
CA PHE A 95 3.03 -7.13 -7.02
C PHE A 95 2.44 -6.21 -5.95
N HIS A 96 3.13 -6.15 -4.81
CA HIS A 96 2.70 -5.36 -3.66
C HIS A 96 3.77 -4.35 -3.27
N VAL A 97 4.10 -3.46 -4.22
CA VAL A 97 5.05 -2.36 -4.06
C VAL A 97 4.55 -1.11 -4.79
N ASP A 98 4.97 0.06 -4.33
CA ASP A 98 4.75 1.32 -5.04
C ASP A 98 5.95 1.64 -5.93
N CYS A 99 5.73 2.30 -7.08
CA CYS A 99 6.80 2.67 -8.01
C CYS A 99 7.76 1.49 -8.26
N GLY A 100 7.20 0.34 -8.62
CA GLY A 100 7.96 -0.90 -8.76
C GLY A 100 8.27 -1.28 -10.20
N ALA A 101 9.12 -2.28 -10.36
CA ALA A 101 9.37 -2.95 -11.62
C ALA A 101 9.44 -4.47 -11.39
N SER A 102 9.08 -5.21 -12.44
CA SER A 102 9.16 -6.66 -12.44
C SER A 102 10.26 -7.17 -13.38
N TYR A 103 10.93 -8.23 -12.98
CA TYR A 103 11.88 -9.00 -13.78
C TYR A 103 11.37 -10.44 -13.89
N ASN A 104 11.37 -10.97 -15.11
CA ASN A 104 11.08 -12.37 -15.38
C ASN A 104 12.11 -12.89 -16.40
N GLY A 105 12.94 -13.84 -15.99
CA GLY A 105 14.00 -14.35 -16.84
C GLY A 105 14.90 -15.37 -16.16
N ALA A 106 16.12 -15.51 -16.68
CA ALA A 106 17.13 -16.37 -16.09
C ALA A 106 17.48 -15.89 -14.67
N PRO A 107 17.80 -16.79 -13.72
CA PRO A 107 18.11 -16.38 -12.36
C PRO A 107 19.22 -15.33 -12.30
N ILE A 108 18.91 -14.17 -11.73
CA ILE A 108 19.88 -13.09 -11.48
C ILE A 108 19.91 -12.75 -10.00
N GLN A 109 21.10 -12.41 -9.52
CA GLN A 109 21.28 -11.93 -8.14
C GLN A 109 21.28 -10.40 -8.07
N THR A 110 21.82 -9.73 -9.09
CA THR A 110 21.85 -8.27 -9.17
C THR A 110 20.77 -7.77 -10.11
N VAL A 111 19.76 -7.11 -9.55
CA VAL A 111 18.71 -6.44 -10.30
C VAL A 111 19.23 -5.08 -10.72
N THR A 112 19.15 -4.77 -12.01
CA THR A 112 19.61 -3.50 -12.60
C THR A 112 18.43 -2.76 -13.23
N GLY A 113 18.63 -1.50 -13.64
CA GLY A 113 17.57 -0.68 -14.24
C GLY A 113 16.71 0.08 -13.23
N LEU A 114 17.10 0.07 -11.95
CA LEU A 114 16.39 0.71 -10.84
C LEU A 114 16.79 2.19 -10.65
N GLY A 115 17.40 2.83 -11.65
CA GLY A 115 17.84 4.23 -11.54
C GLY A 115 16.70 5.24 -11.27
N PHE A 116 15.45 4.81 -11.44
CA PHE A 116 14.27 5.58 -11.05
C PHE A 116 14.01 5.61 -9.53
N LEU A 117 14.67 4.75 -8.76
CA LEU A 117 14.63 4.66 -7.29
C LEU A 117 16.02 4.87 -6.65
N GLU A 118 16.95 5.55 -7.33
CA GLU A 118 18.31 5.75 -6.82
C GLU A 118 18.34 6.37 -5.42
N GLY A 119 19.08 5.76 -4.50
CA GLY A 119 19.20 6.19 -3.10
C GLY A 119 18.00 5.86 -2.22
N GLU A 120 16.97 5.21 -2.77
CA GLU A 120 15.77 4.82 -2.03
C GLU A 120 15.91 3.43 -1.42
N GLN A 121 15.27 3.25 -0.26
CA GLN A 121 15.06 1.93 0.31
C GLN A 121 13.91 1.23 -0.42
N VAL A 122 14.14 -0.01 -0.82
CA VAL A 122 13.19 -0.83 -1.57
C VAL A 122 12.91 -2.14 -0.85
N ILE A 123 11.84 -2.80 -1.26
CA ILE A 123 11.51 -4.18 -0.89
C ILE A 123 11.34 -4.98 -2.18
N ALA A 124 11.76 -6.24 -2.15
CA ALA A 124 11.60 -7.15 -3.27
C ALA A 124 10.80 -8.39 -2.86
N LEU A 125 10.02 -8.91 -3.80
CA LEU A 125 9.54 -10.28 -3.79
C LEU A 125 10.38 -11.05 -4.80
N ALA A 126 11.12 -12.07 -4.37
CA ALA A 126 12.04 -12.86 -5.19
C ALA A 126 11.63 -14.34 -5.12
N ASP A 127 11.17 -14.90 -6.24
CA ASP A 127 10.63 -16.26 -6.35
C ASP A 127 9.66 -16.62 -5.20
N GLY A 128 8.76 -15.68 -4.86
CA GLY A 128 7.73 -15.82 -3.84
C GLY A 128 8.18 -15.52 -2.40
N ASN A 129 9.45 -15.22 -2.16
CA ASN A 129 9.94 -14.83 -0.84
C ASN A 129 10.13 -13.32 -0.73
N VAL A 130 9.67 -12.74 0.37
CA VAL A 130 9.86 -11.31 0.65
C VAL A 130 11.30 -11.08 1.13
N VAL A 131 12.01 -10.20 0.44
CA VAL A 131 13.34 -9.72 0.79
C VAL A 131 13.25 -8.23 1.07
N ASP A 132 13.41 -7.84 2.34
CA ASP A 132 13.40 -6.43 2.76
C ASP A 132 14.74 -5.93 3.30
N SER A 133 15.64 -6.86 3.60
CA SER A 133 16.96 -6.61 4.12
C SER A 133 17.92 -7.72 3.72
N LEU A 134 19.20 -7.42 3.79
CA LEU A 134 20.30 -8.37 3.69
C LEU A 134 20.79 -8.66 5.11
N THR A 135 20.81 -9.93 5.47
CA THR A 135 21.38 -10.39 6.74
C THR A 135 22.85 -10.75 6.52
N ASP A 136 23.76 -10.15 7.29
CA ASP A 136 25.18 -10.53 7.29
C ASP A 136 25.43 -11.83 8.08
N ASP A 137 26.65 -12.38 8.01
CA ASP A 137 27.05 -13.59 8.75
C ASP A 137 26.93 -13.44 10.28
N ASN A 138 26.82 -12.22 10.79
CA ASN A 138 26.66 -11.90 12.20
C ASN A 138 25.19 -11.68 12.61
N GLY A 139 24.24 -11.82 11.67
CA GLY A 139 22.81 -11.61 11.91
C GLY A 139 22.34 -10.15 11.85
N ASN A 140 23.16 -9.21 11.38
CA ASN A 140 22.76 -7.82 11.21
C ASN A 140 21.97 -7.63 9.91
N GLU A 141 20.80 -7.02 10.00
CA GLU A 141 19.95 -6.69 8.86
C GLU A 141 20.31 -5.30 8.30
N THR A 142 20.64 -5.25 7.02
CA THR A 142 20.89 -4.01 6.27
C THR A 142 19.76 -3.82 5.25
N PRO A 143 19.11 -2.65 5.18
CA PRO A 143 18.04 -2.43 4.21
C PRO A 143 18.55 -2.52 2.77
N LEU A 144 17.68 -2.96 1.85
CA LEU A 144 17.97 -2.88 0.42
C LEU A 144 17.91 -1.42 -0.03
N ILE A 145 19.05 -0.85 -0.39
CA ILE A 145 19.17 0.51 -0.92
C ILE A 145 19.64 0.43 -2.36
N VAL A 146 18.96 1.14 -3.25
CA VAL A 146 19.37 1.23 -4.66
C VAL A 146 20.61 2.10 -4.77
N SER A 147 21.68 1.55 -5.33
CA SER A 147 22.92 2.27 -5.60
C SER A 147 23.42 1.97 -7.01
N GLY A 148 23.71 3.02 -7.79
CA GLY A 148 24.13 2.87 -9.18
C GLY A 148 23.04 2.26 -10.07
N GLY A 149 21.76 2.45 -9.71
CA GLY A 149 20.61 1.88 -10.40
C GLY A 149 20.47 0.37 -10.25
N ALA A 150 21.08 -0.22 -9.22
CA ALA A 150 21.07 -1.65 -8.97
C ALA A 150 20.90 -2.01 -7.49
N VAL A 151 20.43 -3.23 -7.25
CA VAL A 151 20.33 -3.87 -5.92
C VAL A 151 20.75 -5.34 -6.08
N THR A 152 21.54 -5.84 -5.13
CA THR A 152 21.93 -7.26 -5.08
C THR A 152 21.12 -7.99 -4.02
N LEU A 153 20.42 -9.04 -4.44
CA LEU A 153 19.62 -9.92 -3.59
C LEU A 153 20.50 -10.97 -2.90
N PRO A 154 20.04 -11.57 -1.78
CA PRO A 154 20.82 -12.58 -1.05
C PRO A 154 21.04 -13.88 -1.85
N TYR A 155 20.19 -14.15 -2.85
CA TYR A 155 20.29 -15.29 -3.76
C TYR A 155 19.81 -14.88 -5.16
N ALA A 156 20.15 -15.69 -6.18
CA ALA A 156 19.68 -15.48 -7.54
C ALA A 156 18.21 -15.93 -7.67
N ALA A 157 17.37 -15.08 -8.28
CA ALA A 157 15.94 -15.34 -8.47
C ALA A 157 15.51 -15.10 -9.92
N SER A 158 14.50 -15.83 -10.37
CA SER A 158 14.00 -15.78 -11.76
C SER A 158 12.87 -14.78 -11.94
N ARG A 159 12.02 -14.64 -10.91
CA ARG A 159 10.88 -13.74 -10.86
C ARG A 159 11.03 -12.79 -9.69
N ILE A 160 11.11 -11.51 -10.01
CA ILE A 160 11.39 -10.47 -9.03
C ILE A 160 10.43 -9.30 -9.23
N SER A 161 9.69 -8.91 -8.19
CA SER A 161 8.93 -7.66 -8.13
C SER A 161 9.59 -6.77 -7.09
N ILE A 162 10.12 -5.60 -7.48
CA ILE A 162 10.90 -4.72 -6.60
C ILE A 162 10.39 -3.28 -6.68
N GLY A 163 10.26 -2.61 -5.53
CA GLY A 163 9.79 -1.23 -5.48
C GLY A 163 9.81 -0.62 -4.08
N LEU A 164 9.17 0.53 -3.94
CA LEU A 164 9.01 1.19 -2.64
C LEU A 164 8.02 0.41 -1.78
N ARG A 165 8.35 0.27 -0.50
CA ARG A 165 7.44 -0.33 0.48
C ARG A 165 6.25 0.60 0.74
N TYR A 166 5.05 0.05 0.65
CA TYR A 166 3.84 0.67 1.20
C TYR A 166 3.33 -0.14 2.41
N LEU A 167 2.46 0.48 3.20
CA LEU A 167 1.83 -0.14 4.37
C LEU A 167 0.34 -0.36 4.10
N SER A 168 -0.08 -1.62 4.01
CA SER A 168 -1.50 -1.97 4.05
C SER A 168 -2.02 -1.92 5.48
N ARG A 169 -3.04 -1.11 5.73
CA ARG A 169 -3.63 -0.97 7.07
C ARG A 169 -5.15 -0.86 6.98
N ALA A 170 -5.81 -1.72 7.75
CA ALA A 170 -7.25 -1.63 7.99
C ALA A 170 -7.50 -1.21 9.44
N VAL A 171 -8.39 -0.22 9.63
CA VAL A 171 -8.87 0.19 10.96
C VAL A 171 -10.36 -0.05 10.98
N THR A 172 -10.83 -0.87 11.93
CA THR A 172 -12.25 -1.15 12.07
C THR A 172 -12.99 0.05 12.66
N LEU A 173 -14.28 0.15 12.34
CA LEU A 173 -15.14 1.12 13.02
C LEU A 173 -15.27 0.75 14.51
N PRO A 174 -15.51 1.74 15.38
CA PRO A 174 -15.77 1.48 16.79
C PRO A 174 -16.88 0.44 16.94
N ILE A 175 -16.62 -0.60 17.75
CA ILE A 175 -17.58 -1.68 17.98
C ILE A 175 -18.90 -1.09 18.49
N ALA A 176 -19.97 -1.21 17.71
CA ALA A 176 -21.30 -0.80 18.06
C ALA A 176 -22.23 -2.01 17.96
N GLY A 177 -23.17 -2.13 18.89
CA GLY A 177 -24.13 -3.23 18.91
C GLY A 177 -25.23 -3.00 19.92
N PRO A 178 -26.45 -3.48 19.67
CA PRO A 178 -27.50 -3.51 20.68
C PRO A 178 -27.10 -4.54 21.75
N GLN A 179 -27.01 -4.11 23.00
CA GLN A 179 -27.10 -5.05 24.12
C GLN A 179 -28.53 -5.06 24.66
N GLN A 180 -28.85 -6.12 25.41
CA GLN A 180 -30.13 -6.25 26.13
C GLN A 180 -30.45 -5.02 27.01
N ASP A 181 -29.42 -4.23 27.37
CA ASP A 181 -29.47 -3.06 28.24
C ASP A 181 -29.26 -1.70 27.49
N GLY A 182 -29.47 -1.67 26.17
CA GLY A 182 -29.44 -0.45 25.36
C GLY A 182 -28.14 -0.21 24.57
N THR A 183 -27.88 1.05 24.21
CA THR A 183 -26.75 1.43 23.33
C THR A 183 -25.41 1.45 24.06
N LEU A 184 -24.35 0.99 23.40
CA LEU A 184 -22.97 0.96 23.91
C LEU A 184 -22.25 2.33 23.93
N PHE A 185 -22.92 3.43 23.61
CA PHE A 185 -22.33 4.78 23.62
C PHE A 185 -22.08 5.25 25.06
N GLY A 186 -20.88 5.80 25.32
CA GLY A 186 -20.49 6.35 26.63
C GLY A 186 -20.08 5.32 27.69
N ARG A 187 -20.10 4.02 27.37
CA ARG A 187 -19.63 2.96 28.27
C ARG A 187 -18.16 2.62 27.99
N ASN A 188 -17.38 2.40 29.04
CA ASN A 188 -16.04 1.85 28.90
C ASN A 188 -16.12 0.42 28.34
N LYS A 189 -15.28 0.13 27.35
CA LYS A 189 -15.19 -1.18 26.70
C LYS A 189 -13.80 -1.74 26.95
N THR A 190 -13.75 -3.00 27.38
CA THR A 190 -12.50 -3.75 27.45
C THR A 190 -12.49 -4.73 26.28
N VAL A 191 -11.49 -4.60 25.40
CA VAL A 191 -11.28 -5.52 24.28
C VAL A 191 -10.45 -6.70 24.79
N MET A 192 -11.04 -7.90 24.82
CA MET A 192 -10.37 -9.11 25.32
C MET A 192 -9.50 -9.78 24.25
N GLY A 193 -9.82 -9.57 22.97
CA GLY A 193 -9.10 -10.16 21.85
C GLY A 193 -9.76 -9.79 20.52
N ALA A 194 -9.06 -10.07 19.44
CA ALA A 194 -9.55 -9.94 18.08
C ALA A 194 -9.09 -11.15 17.27
N MET A 195 -9.96 -11.61 16.36
CA MET A 195 -9.66 -12.71 15.44
C MET A 195 -9.89 -12.19 14.03
N VAL A 196 -9.05 -12.62 13.10
CA VAL A 196 -9.14 -12.29 11.69
C VAL A 196 -9.04 -13.58 10.91
N ASP A 197 -10.03 -13.83 10.06
CA ASP A 197 -9.97 -14.91 9.09
C ASP A 197 -9.31 -14.37 7.82
N LEU A 198 -8.26 -15.07 7.38
CA LEU A 198 -7.46 -14.69 6.23
C LEU A 198 -7.56 -15.79 5.17
N LEU A 199 -7.65 -15.39 3.91
CA LEU A 199 -7.63 -16.28 2.76
C LEU A 199 -6.40 -15.96 1.92
N ASN A 200 -5.56 -16.97 1.64
CA ASN A 200 -4.37 -16.87 0.80
C ASN A 200 -3.52 -15.61 1.07
N SER A 201 -3.40 -15.24 2.35
CA SER A 201 -2.75 -14.00 2.76
C SER A 201 -1.35 -14.25 3.29
N GLY A 202 -0.48 -13.26 3.10
CA GLY A 202 0.82 -13.20 3.76
C GLY A 202 0.72 -12.92 5.27
N SER A 203 1.85 -12.64 5.90
CA SER A 203 1.89 -12.29 7.32
C SER A 203 1.15 -10.98 7.59
N CYS A 204 0.39 -10.94 8.68
CA CYS A 204 -0.28 -9.73 9.15
C CYS A 204 0.00 -9.52 10.64
N ARG A 205 -0.14 -8.27 11.09
CA ARG A 205 -0.12 -7.91 12.50
C ARG A 205 -1.47 -7.32 12.88
N LEU A 206 -1.97 -7.72 14.05
CA LEU A 206 -3.23 -7.25 14.60
C LEU A 206 -2.98 -6.67 15.98
N GLY A 207 -3.62 -5.55 16.30
CA GLY A 207 -3.52 -4.88 17.58
C GLY A 207 -4.76 -4.05 17.87
N CYS A 208 -4.84 -3.49 19.08
CA CYS A 208 -5.93 -2.60 19.48
C CYS A 208 -5.40 -1.22 19.90
N ALA A 209 -6.32 -0.28 20.10
CA ALA A 209 -5.97 1.08 20.47
C ALA A 209 -5.17 1.13 21.79
N GLY A 210 -4.00 1.77 21.76
CA GLY A 210 -3.10 1.92 22.92
C GLY A 210 -1.81 1.11 22.86
N ASP A 211 -1.64 0.23 21.86
CA ASP A 211 -0.34 -0.40 21.58
C ASP A 211 0.65 0.58 20.92
N LYS A 212 1.95 0.26 21.00
CA LYS A 212 3.07 1.14 20.59
C LYS A 212 3.01 1.64 19.14
N ASP A 213 2.28 0.95 18.26
CA ASP A 213 2.13 1.26 16.83
C ASP A 213 0.73 1.77 16.46
N TRP A 214 -0.12 2.09 17.45
CA TRP A 214 -1.47 2.59 17.20
C TRP A 214 -1.45 4.05 16.71
N GLN A 215 -2.01 4.28 15.51
CA GLN A 215 -2.41 5.61 15.08
C GLN A 215 -3.92 5.76 15.21
N PRO A 216 -4.41 6.81 15.91
CA PRO A 216 -5.84 6.98 16.13
C PRO A 216 -6.59 7.20 14.81
N PRO A 217 -7.86 6.76 14.69
CA PRO A 217 -8.69 7.03 13.52
C PRO A 217 -8.86 8.54 13.27
N ILE A 218 -9.23 8.91 12.05
CA ILE A 218 -9.35 10.31 11.63
C ILE A 218 -10.29 11.15 12.53
N THR A 219 -11.32 10.52 13.10
CA THR A 219 -12.24 11.16 14.05
C THR A 219 -11.56 11.48 15.38
N GLU A 220 -10.72 10.59 15.91
CA GLU A 220 -9.91 10.85 17.10
C GLU A 220 -8.78 11.85 16.82
N GLN A 221 -8.20 11.84 15.61
CA GLN A 221 -7.23 12.85 15.18
C GLN A 221 -7.87 14.25 15.06
N ALA A 222 -9.07 14.34 14.47
CA ALA A 222 -9.83 15.57 14.36
C ALA A 222 -10.37 16.08 15.72
N MET A 223 -10.49 15.18 16.70
CA MET A 223 -10.84 15.51 18.09
C MET A 223 -9.62 15.92 18.93
N LYS A 224 -8.38 15.83 18.42
CA LYS A 224 -7.23 16.47 19.06
C LYS A 224 -7.38 17.99 18.96
N ARG A 225 -7.33 18.64 20.13
CA ARG A 225 -7.66 20.06 20.32
C ARG A 225 -6.80 20.96 19.42
N GLY A 226 -7.42 22.01 18.90
CA GLY A 226 -6.88 22.96 17.91
C GLY A 226 -5.63 23.78 18.32
N SER A 227 -4.90 23.42 19.36
CA SER A 227 -3.62 24.04 19.71
C SER A 227 -2.44 23.53 18.87
N GLU A 228 -2.55 22.37 18.22
CA GLU A 228 -1.48 21.83 17.35
C GLU A 228 -1.67 22.18 15.86
N LEU A 229 -2.86 22.66 15.46
CA LEU A 229 -3.20 22.99 14.06
C LEU A 229 -2.91 24.45 13.68
N PHE A 230 -2.82 25.36 14.65
CA PHE A 230 -2.38 26.73 14.44
C PHE A 230 -1.24 27.02 15.41
N GLY A 231 -0.01 27.07 14.89
CA GLY A 231 1.19 27.26 15.71
C GLY A 231 1.06 28.46 16.63
N SER A 232 1.08 28.22 17.94
CA SER A 232 1.36 29.28 18.90
C SER A 232 2.88 29.46 18.94
N LYS A 233 3.38 30.43 18.17
CA LYS A 233 4.59 31.14 18.57
C LYS A 233 4.26 31.93 19.85
N LEU A 234 4.81 31.47 20.96
CA LEU A 234 5.55 32.32 21.90
C LEU A 234 6.79 31.54 22.32
#